data_AF-A0A5D3FKN9-F1
#
_entry.id   AF-A0A5D3FKN9-F1
#
_cell.length_a   1.000
_cell.length_b   1.000
_cell.length_c   1.000
_cell.angle_alpha   90.00
_cell.angle_beta   90.00
_cell.angle_gamma   90.00
#
_symmetry.space_group_name_H-M   'P 1'
#
loop_
_entity.id
_entity.type
_entity.pdbx_description
1 polymer ?
#
loop_
_entity_poly.entity_id
_entity_poly.type
_entity_poly.pdbx_seq_one_letter_code
_entity_poly.pdbx_strand_id
1 'polypeptide(L)'
;MTWRTTGGVIAGAAVLGAAAATAQASVLTSGDAAPASATAAAVSGRKDVRTASSETSRPSSRATKKERSKTQPEASSSNRPRLDEPEPQASEKTPEPERPTAAEAIALARSQVGVAEDAGGETKFQKWYMGTSRAQETLARDGGSLDGYGDANWCDMFISWVGERLGFTAGMGSDAWTVAHARWFQQNGRWGTTPRPGAIVFYAWSGGKDSSDIRHVGMVIKKVDDTTIEAVEGNTGNAVRVKTRSADDIVGYGYPDYRS
;
A
#
# COMPACT_ATOMS: atom_id res chain seq x y z
N MET A 1 68.49 -1.34 18.61
CA MET A 1 68.47 -0.86 17.22
C MET A 1 67.62 0.39 17.13
N THR A 2 68.29 1.54 17.11
CA THR A 2 67.77 2.87 16.78
C THR A 2 67.94 3.09 15.27
N TRP A 3 66.93 3.66 14.59
CA TRP A 3 67.19 4.69 13.59
C TRP A 3 65.97 5.56 13.31
N ARG A 4 66.19 6.88 13.42
CA ARG A 4 65.44 7.98 12.81
C ARG A 4 66.29 8.54 11.65
N THR A 5 65.66 8.96 10.55
CA THR A 5 66.06 10.06 9.61
C THR A 5 64.97 10.12 8.52
N THR A 6 64.21 11.18 8.23
CA THR A 6 64.43 12.62 7.94
C THR A 6 65.00 12.93 6.54
N GLY A 7 64.26 13.76 5.78
CA GLY A 7 64.68 14.48 4.56
C GLY A 7 63.95 14.01 3.28
N GLY A 8 63.39 14.81 2.38
CA GLY A 8 63.38 16.26 2.15
C GLY A 8 63.33 16.55 0.64
N VAL A 9 62.20 17.12 0.17
CA VAL A 9 61.89 17.94 -1.04
C VAL A 9 62.67 17.79 -2.37
N ILE A 10 61.91 17.63 -3.48
CA ILE A 10 62.11 18.37 -4.76
C ILE A 10 60.74 18.77 -5.35
N ALA A 11 60.63 20.04 -5.74
CA ALA A 11 59.53 20.63 -6.51
C ALA A 11 59.74 20.42 -8.02
N GLY A 12 58.65 20.28 -8.78
CA GLY A 12 58.66 20.27 -10.25
C GLY A 12 57.24 20.38 -10.82
N ALA A 13 56.97 21.47 -11.51
CA ALA A 13 55.65 21.93 -11.95
C ALA A 13 55.19 21.39 -13.32
N ALA A 14 53.87 21.53 -13.53
CA ALA A 14 53.10 21.62 -14.79
C ALA A 14 52.92 20.33 -15.62
N VAL A 15 51.75 20.02 -16.21
CA VAL A 15 50.96 20.83 -17.15
C VAL A 15 49.48 20.37 -17.20
N LEU A 16 48.58 21.37 -17.23
CA LEU A 16 47.25 21.49 -17.86
C LEU A 16 46.47 20.22 -18.29
N GLY A 17 45.21 20.16 -17.84
CA GLY A 17 44.17 19.30 -18.40
C GLY A 17 42.79 19.62 -17.82
N ALA A 18 42.30 20.84 -18.08
CA ALA A 18 40.91 21.20 -17.77
C ALA A 18 39.99 20.62 -18.84
N ALA A 19 39.07 19.73 -18.45
CA ALA A 19 37.90 19.38 -19.26
C ALA A 19 36.66 19.91 -18.54
N ALA A 20 36.22 21.10 -18.97
CA ALA A 20 34.93 21.65 -18.62
C ALA A 20 33.84 20.92 -19.44
N ALA A 21 32.96 20.18 -18.78
CA ALA A 21 31.75 19.69 -19.40
C ALA A 21 30.71 20.82 -19.42
N THR A 22 30.58 21.50 -20.56
CA THR A 22 29.52 22.49 -20.79
C THR A 22 28.21 21.76 -21.05
N ALA A 23 27.27 21.89 -20.10
CA ALA A 23 25.86 21.60 -20.31
C ALA A 23 25.28 22.62 -21.29
N GLN A 24 24.74 22.17 -22.42
CA GLN A 24 23.90 23.01 -23.28
C GLN A 24 22.45 22.91 -22.78
N ALA A 25 21.99 23.99 -22.17
CA ALA A 25 20.57 24.26 -21.96
C ALA A 25 20.05 24.97 -23.23
N SER A 26 19.20 24.28 -24.00
CA SER A 26 18.41 24.93 -25.06
C SER A 26 17.27 25.70 -24.41
N VAL A 27 17.43 27.01 -24.37
CA VAL A 27 16.38 27.98 -24.02
C VAL A 27 15.47 28.11 -25.23
N LEU A 28 14.23 27.63 -25.13
CA LEU A 28 13.17 28.01 -26.08
C LEU A 28 12.43 29.20 -25.51
N THR A 29 12.57 30.30 -26.25
CA THR A 29 11.98 31.61 -26.04
C THR A 29 10.45 31.55 -26.02
N SER A 30 9.86 32.26 -25.06
CA SER A 30 8.44 32.64 -25.07
C SER A 30 8.19 33.63 -26.20
N GLY A 31 7.10 33.41 -26.94
CA GLY A 31 6.56 34.33 -27.93
C GLY A 31 5.04 34.27 -27.87
N ASP A 32 4.45 35.34 -27.37
CA ASP A 32 3.02 35.63 -27.32
C ASP A 32 2.43 35.71 -28.76
N ALA A 33 1.29 35.06 -28.99
CA ALA A 33 0.20 35.52 -29.88
C ALA A 33 -0.84 34.39 -30.12
N ALA A 34 -1.97 34.48 -29.43
CA ALA A 34 -3.29 34.18 -30.01
C ALA A 34 -3.73 35.44 -30.81
N PRO A 35 -4.61 35.39 -31.84
CA PRO A 35 -5.83 34.58 -31.87
C PRO A 35 -6.21 33.98 -33.25
N ALA A 36 -7.05 32.95 -33.25
CA ALA A 36 -8.10 32.77 -34.28
C ALA A 36 -9.02 31.61 -33.89
N SER A 37 -10.29 31.94 -33.73
CA SER A 37 -11.42 31.03 -33.62
C SER A 37 -11.48 30.06 -34.80
N ALA A 38 -11.59 28.76 -34.51
CA ALA A 38 -12.10 27.79 -35.46
C ALA A 38 -13.34 27.12 -34.86
N THR A 39 -14.41 27.27 -35.62
CA THR A 39 -15.81 26.95 -35.40
C THR A 39 -16.08 25.49 -35.08
N ALA A 40 -17.07 25.30 -34.21
CA ALA A 40 -17.84 24.07 -34.04
C ALA A 40 -18.39 23.57 -35.39
N ALA A 41 -18.15 22.30 -35.71
CA ALA A 41 -18.89 21.58 -36.71
C ALA A 41 -19.91 20.68 -36.02
N ALA A 42 -21.15 21.13 -36.04
CA ALA A 42 -22.32 20.32 -35.77
C ALA A 42 -22.49 19.29 -36.91
N VAL A 43 -22.75 18.04 -36.57
CA VAL A 43 -23.53 17.13 -37.41
C VAL A 43 -24.87 16.93 -36.71
N SER A 44 -25.92 17.40 -37.35
CA SER A 44 -27.32 17.11 -37.05
C SER A 44 -27.94 16.46 -38.29
N GLY A 45 -28.77 15.44 -38.05
CA GLY A 45 -29.60 14.74 -39.05
C GLY A 45 -30.07 13.40 -38.47
N ARG A 46 -31.04 13.37 -37.54
CA ARG A 46 -32.52 13.35 -37.69
C ARG A 46 -33.12 12.08 -38.34
N LYS A 47 -33.83 11.29 -37.53
CA LYS A 47 -35.30 10.99 -37.56
C LYS A 47 -35.58 9.83 -36.59
N ASP A 48 -36.32 10.05 -35.49
CA ASP A 48 -37.79 9.96 -35.35
C ASP A 48 -38.35 8.56 -35.69
N VAL A 49 -39.26 7.89 -34.99
CA VAL A 49 -40.12 8.06 -33.80
C VAL A 49 -40.79 6.67 -33.64
N ARG A 50 -41.02 6.15 -32.43
CA ARG A 50 -42.34 5.62 -31.98
C ARG A 50 -42.34 5.08 -30.54
N THR A 51 -43.29 5.66 -29.82
CA THR A 51 -43.81 5.44 -28.47
C THR A 51 -44.76 4.24 -28.41
N ALA A 52 -44.85 3.59 -27.23
CA ALA A 52 -46.05 3.12 -26.51
C ALA A 52 -45.65 1.96 -25.57
N SER A 53 -45.58 2.18 -24.25
CA SER A 53 -46.67 2.11 -23.24
C SER A 53 -47.03 0.68 -22.82
N SER A 54 -46.89 0.40 -21.51
CA SER A 54 -47.98 0.06 -20.55
C SER A 54 -48.29 -1.45 -20.50
N GLU A 55 -48.51 -2.14 -19.37
CA GLU A 55 -48.82 -1.77 -17.99
C GLU A 55 -48.87 -3.05 -17.11
N THR A 56 -48.67 -2.86 -15.79
CA THR A 56 -49.45 -3.37 -14.63
C THR A 56 -49.79 -4.88 -14.57
N SER A 57 -49.52 -5.63 -13.49
CA SER A 57 -50.30 -5.57 -12.24
C SER A 57 -49.77 -6.53 -11.14
N ARG A 58 -49.58 -6.02 -9.91
CA ARG A 58 -49.85 -6.71 -8.60
C ARG A 58 -51.40 -6.64 -8.35
N PRO A 59 -52.06 -7.20 -7.29
CA PRO A 59 -51.55 -7.46 -5.92
C PRO A 59 -52.24 -8.58 -5.08
N SER A 60 -51.92 -8.57 -3.77
CA SER A 60 -52.75 -9.00 -2.61
C SER A 60 -52.85 -10.50 -2.28
N SER A 61 -52.93 -10.97 -1.02
CA SER A 61 -53.20 -10.32 0.28
C SER A 61 -52.93 -11.27 1.47
N ARG A 62 -52.35 -10.70 2.54
CA ARG A 62 -52.68 -10.79 3.98
C ARG A 62 -53.75 -11.79 4.47
N ALA A 63 -53.44 -12.60 5.50
CA ALA A 63 -54.28 -12.78 6.71
C ALA A 63 -53.56 -13.52 7.86
N THR A 64 -53.67 -12.92 9.04
CA THR A 64 -53.29 -13.36 10.40
C THR A 64 -54.33 -14.29 11.06
N LYS A 65 -53.95 -15.20 11.99
CA LYS A 65 -54.31 -15.19 13.45
C LYS A 65 -54.09 -16.52 14.22
N LYS A 66 -53.50 -16.36 15.42
CA LYS A 66 -53.85 -16.88 16.77
C LYS A 66 -53.88 -18.37 17.15
N GLU A 67 -53.00 -18.67 18.12
CA GLU A 67 -53.15 -19.41 19.40
C GLU A 67 -54.29 -20.41 19.62
N ARG A 68 -53.95 -21.61 20.13
CA ARG A 68 -54.43 -22.11 21.43
C ARG A 68 -53.66 -23.36 21.93
N SER A 69 -53.78 -23.58 23.24
CA SER A 69 -52.86 -24.27 24.13
C SER A 69 -53.25 -25.72 24.52
N LYS A 70 -52.26 -26.40 25.12
CA LYS A 70 -52.30 -27.41 26.22
C LYS A 70 -52.83 -28.83 25.96
N THR A 71 -52.17 -29.81 26.59
CA THR A 71 -52.77 -31.14 26.86
C THR A 71 -51.83 -32.36 26.77
N GLN A 72 -50.95 -32.62 27.74
CA GLN A 72 -50.25 -33.93 27.92
C GLN A 72 -51.25 -35.04 28.33
N PRO A 73 -50.93 -36.35 28.17
CA PRO A 73 -50.43 -37.09 29.35
C PRO A 73 -49.37 -38.20 29.08
N GLU A 74 -48.55 -38.43 30.12
CA GLU A 74 -47.99 -39.67 30.73
C GLU A 74 -48.14 -41.03 29.99
N ALA A 75 -47.29 -42.06 30.11
CA ALA A 75 -46.03 -42.35 30.81
C ALA A 75 -45.51 -43.74 30.31
N SER A 76 -44.20 -44.00 30.35
CA SER A 76 -43.64 -45.27 30.89
C SER A 76 -42.12 -45.39 30.70
N SER A 77 -41.43 -45.40 31.84
CA SER A 77 -40.42 -46.36 32.28
C SER A 77 -39.34 -46.83 31.29
N SER A 78 -38.08 -46.45 31.55
CA SER A 78 -37.09 -47.45 32.00
C SER A 78 -35.84 -46.77 32.55
N ASN A 79 -35.49 -47.17 33.77
CA ASN A 79 -34.33 -46.71 34.53
C ASN A 79 -33.09 -47.50 34.06
N ARG A 80 -32.03 -46.83 33.60
CA ARG A 80 -30.67 -47.41 33.48
C ARG A 80 -29.65 -46.43 34.07
N PRO A 81 -28.67 -46.89 34.86
CA PRO A 81 -27.65 -46.00 35.43
C PRO A 81 -26.73 -45.51 34.30
N ARG A 82 -26.60 -44.18 34.16
CA ARG A 82 -25.58 -43.58 33.29
C ARG A 82 -24.28 -43.60 34.09
N LEU A 83 -23.32 -44.38 33.61
CA LEU A 83 -21.93 -44.39 34.08
C LEU A 83 -21.38 -42.95 34.04
N ASP A 84 -20.65 -42.58 35.09
CA ASP A 84 -19.95 -41.31 35.22
C ASP A 84 -19.08 -41.05 33.99
N GLU A 85 -19.50 -40.10 33.17
CA GLU A 85 -18.73 -39.58 32.05
C GLU A 85 -17.85 -38.44 32.62
N PRO A 86 -16.51 -38.52 32.53
CA PRO A 86 -15.65 -37.48 33.06
C PRO A 86 -15.89 -36.18 32.28
N GLU A 87 -16.03 -35.06 33.00
CA GLU A 87 -16.17 -33.72 32.43
C GLU A 87 -15.12 -33.46 31.34
N PRO A 88 -15.49 -32.86 30.19
CA PRO A 88 -14.53 -32.52 29.17
C PRO A 88 -13.60 -31.45 29.72
N GLN A 89 -12.36 -31.85 29.99
CA GLN A 89 -11.28 -30.93 30.35
C GLN A 89 -11.16 -29.88 29.24
N ALA A 90 -11.12 -28.62 29.66
CA ALA A 90 -10.94 -27.46 28.82
C ALA A 90 -9.76 -27.70 27.87
N SER A 91 -10.07 -27.74 26.57
CA SER A 91 -9.07 -27.80 25.51
C SER A 91 -8.18 -26.56 25.61
N GLU A 92 -6.95 -26.74 26.07
CA GLU A 92 -5.89 -25.74 26.00
C GLU A 92 -5.65 -25.41 24.53
N LYS A 93 -6.24 -24.31 24.05
CA LYS A 93 -5.93 -23.77 22.73
C LYS A 93 -4.47 -23.35 22.73
N THR A 94 -3.66 -23.99 21.90
CA THR A 94 -2.36 -23.46 21.49
C THR A 94 -2.54 -22.00 21.06
N PRO A 95 -1.73 -21.04 21.56
CA PRO A 95 -1.89 -19.65 21.15
C PRO A 95 -1.55 -19.55 19.66
N GLU A 96 -2.50 -19.06 18.87
CA GLU A 96 -2.18 -18.55 17.54
C GLU A 96 -1.13 -17.44 17.70
N PRO A 97 -0.16 -17.30 16.77
CA PRO A 97 0.83 -16.23 16.86
C PRO A 97 0.11 -14.89 16.91
N GLU A 98 0.35 -14.13 17.99
CA GLU A 98 -0.34 -12.86 18.22
C GLU A 98 0.00 -11.87 17.10
N ARG A 99 -1.03 -11.19 16.55
CA ARG A 99 -0.86 -10.13 15.54
C ARG A 99 0.17 -9.10 16.04
N PRO A 100 1.05 -8.56 15.16
CA PRO A 100 2.02 -7.55 15.58
C PRO A 100 1.35 -6.24 16.02
N THR A 101 2.09 -5.43 16.75
CA THR A 101 1.74 -4.04 17.09
C THR A 101 2.23 -3.09 15.98
N ALA A 102 1.66 -1.88 15.94
CA ALA A 102 2.16 -0.81 15.09
C ALA A 102 3.61 -0.44 15.42
N ALA A 103 4.00 -0.49 16.69
CA ALA A 103 5.34 -0.16 17.15
C ALA A 103 6.38 -1.15 16.63
N GLU A 104 6.08 -2.46 16.63
CA GLU A 104 6.95 -3.50 16.06
C GLU A 104 7.13 -3.31 14.56
N ALA A 105 6.07 -2.98 13.83
CA ALA A 105 6.15 -2.70 12.40
C ALA A 105 7.00 -1.45 12.09
N ILE A 106 6.79 -0.36 12.84
CA ILE A 106 7.60 0.85 12.72
C ILE A 106 9.07 0.56 13.04
N ALA A 107 9.34 -0.20 14.10
CA ALA A 107 10.71 -0.55 14.50
C ALA A 107 11.42 -1.36 13.41
N LEU A 108 10.72 -2.36 12.85
CA LEU A 108 11.25 -3.15 11.73
C LEU A 108 11.50 -2.27 10.50
N ALA A 109 10.55 -1.44 10.10
CA ALA A 109 10.72 -0.55 8.95
C ALA A 109 11.89 0.44 9.17
N ARG A 110 12.02 1.02 10.37
CA ARG A 110 13.12 1.91 10.75
C ARG A 110 14.48 1.21 10.75
N SER A 111 14.55 -0.08 11.10
CA SER A 111 15.79 -0.85 11.06
C SER A 111 16.38 -0.97 9.64
N GLN A 112 15.60 -0.67 8.60
CA GLN A 112 16.02 -0.70 7.21
C GLN A 112 16.53 0.65 6.69
N VAL A 113 16.48 1.72 7.48
CA VAL A 113 16.96 3.05 7.08
C VAL A 113 18.43 2.97 6.67
N GLY A 114 18.74 3.51 5.50
CA GLY A 114 20.07 3.46 4.90
C GLY A 114 20.30 2.32 3.90
N VAL A 115 19.40 1.34 3.81
CA VAL A 115 19.41 0.38 2.69
C VAL A 115 19.16 1.17 1.40
N ALA A 116 20.09 1.07 0.45
CA ALA A 116 20.04 1.77 -0.83
C ALA A 116 20.19 0.80 -1.99
N GLU A 117 19.88 1.29 -3.19
CA GLU A 117 20.16 0.57 -4.44
C GLU A 117 21.64 0.24 -4.57
N ASP A 118 21.94 -0.96 -5.09
CA ASP A 118 23.29 -1.36 -5.46
C ASP A 118 23.72 -0.70 -6.78
N ALA A 119 24.91 -1.05 -7.28
CA ALA A 119 25.42 -0.47 -8.53
C ALA A 119 24.54 -0.78 -9.76
N GLY A 120 23.67 -1.79 -9.68
CA GLY A 120 22.70 -2.14 -10.71
C GLY A 120 21.35 -1.45 -10.56
N GLY A 121 21.15 -0.59 -9.55
CA GLY A 121 19.84 0.02 -9.28
C GLY A 121 18.88 -0.90 -8.51
N GLU A 122 19.34 -2.05 -8.02
CA GLU A 122 18.50 -3.04 -7.36
C GLU A 122 18.64 -3.00 -5.84
N THR A 123 17.66 -3.57 -5.15
CA THR A 123 17.65 -3.76 -3.70
C THR A 123 17.27 -5.19 -3.33
N LYS A 124 17.56 -5.57 -2.08
CA LYS A 124 17.04 -6.81 -1.51
C LYS A 124 15.51 -6.92 -1.53
N PHE A 125 14.79 -5.79 -1.61
CA PHE A 125 13.32 -5.78 -1.62
C PHE A 125 12.78 -6.24 -2.97
N GLN A 126 13.35 -5.76 -4.08
CA GLN A 126 13.01 -6.24 -5.42
C GLN A 126 13.38 -7.71 -5.58
N LYS A 127 14.61 -8.07 -5.20
CA LYS A 127 15.12 -9.45 -5.23
C LYS A 127 14.23 -10.41 -4.44
N TRP A 128 13.80 -9.99 -3.24
CA TRP A 128 12.83 -10.75 -2.45
C TRP A 128 11.47 -10.84 -3.16
N TYR A 129 10.91 -9.72 -3.62
CA TYR A 129 9.57 -9.66 -4.19
C TYR A 129 9.42 -10.61 -5.38
N MET A 130 10.41 -10.62 -6.28
CA MET A 130 10.47 -11.54 -7.43
C MET A 130 10.40 -13.03 -7.04
N GLY A 131 10.81 -13.39 -5.83
CA GLY A 131 10.74 -14.76 -5.31
C GLY A 131 9.40 -15.14 -4.68
N THR A 132 8.42 -14.23 -4.61
CA THR A 132 7.14 -14.46 -3.91
C THR A 132 6.06 -15.00 -4.84
N SER A 133 5.09 -15.75 -4.30
CA SER A 133 3.84 -16.07 -5.02
C SER A 133 3.09 -14.80 -5.41
N ARG A 134 3.20 -13.77 -4.57
CA ARG A 134 2.55 -12.49 -4.79
C ARG A 134 3.02 -11.82 -6.09
N ALA A 135 4.30 -11.90 -6.43
CA ALA A 135 4.81 -11.40 -7.71
C ALA A 135 4.16 -12.10 -8.92
N GLN A 136 3.88 -13.39 -8.82
CA GLN A 136 3.18 -14.13 -9.89
C GLN A 136 1.71 -13.69 -10.01
N GLU A 137 1.04 -13.47 -8.88
CA GLU A 137 -0.34 -12.95 -8.86
C GLU A 137 -0.44 -11.56 -9.48
N THR A 138 0.50 -10.66 -9.17
CA THR A 138 0.51 -9.31 -9.72
C THR A 138 0.87 -9.31 -11.20
N LEU A 139 1.78 -10.17 -11.66
CA LEU A 139 2.04 -10.37 -13.09
C LEU A 139 0.81 -10.90 -13.84
N ALA A 140 0.08 -11.85 -13.25
CA ALA A 140 -1.14 -12.36 -13.85
C ALA A 140 -2.25 -11.29 -13.93
N ARG A 141 -2.30 -10.38 -12.96
CA ARG A 141 -3.26 -9.28 -12.90
C ARG A 141 -2.90 -8.13 -13.86
N ASP A 142 -1.63 -7.74 -13.89
CA ASP A 142 -1.18 -6.47 -14.47
C ASP A 142 -0.37 -6.64 -15.76
N GLY A 143 0.08 -7.86 -16.07
CA GLY A 143 1.04 -8.14 -17.15
C GLY A 143 2.48 -7.80 -16.78
N GLY A 144 3.36 -7.76 -17.77
CA GLY A 144 4.79 -7.49 -17.61
C GLY A 144 5.66 -8.76 -17.55
N SER A 145 6.84 -8.64 -16.95
CA SER A 145 7.79 -9.74 -16.75
C SER A 145 8.33 -9.73 -15.33
N LEU A 146 8.75 -10.92 -14.83
CA LEU A 146 9.29 -11.05 -13.48
C LEU A 146 10.55 -10.20 -13.28
N ASP A 147 11.45 -10.23 -14.26
CA ASP A 147 12.69 -9.43 -14.24
C ASP A 147 12.41 -7.92 -14.23
N GLY A 148 11.24 -7.49 -14.74
CA GLY A 148 10.84 -6.08 -14.73
C GLY A 148 10.71 -5.48 -13.33
N TYR A 149 10.57 -6.30 -12.28
CA TYR A 149 10.61 -5.82 -10.91
C TYR A 149 12.01 -5.37 -10.46
N GLY A 150 13.09 -5.88 -11.07
CA GLY A 150 14.46 -5.45 -10.79
C GLY A 150 14.70 -3.97 -11.08
N ASP A 151 14.01 -3.42 -12.09
CA ASP A 151 14.11 -2.01 -12.51
C ASP A 151 12.96 -1.13 -11.99
N ALA A 152 11.97 -1.72 -11.32
CA ALA A 152 10.77 -1.01 -10.87
C ALA A 152 11.00 -0.21 -9.58
N ASN A 153 10.25 0.89 -9.42
CA ASN A 153 10.18 1.61 -8.14
C ASN A 153 9.73 0.66 -7.01
N TRP A 154 10.53 0.54 -5.97
CA TRP A 154 10.39 -0.51 -4.96
C TRP A 154 9.77 -0.04 -3.63
N CYS A 155 9.15 1.15 -3.60
CA CYS A 155 8.54 1.72 -2.40
C CYS A 155 7.51 0.78 -1.75
N ASP A 156 6.64 0.16 -2.53
CA ASP A 156 5.59 -0.74 -2.00
C ASP A 156 6.07 -2.17 -1.80
N MET A 157 7.09 -2.60 -2.56
CA MET A 157 7.80 -3.86 -2.27
C MET A 157 8.46 -3.80 -0.89
N PHE A 158 8.99 -2.63 -0.49
CA PHE A 158 9.51 -2.44 0.86
C PHE A 158 8.42 -2.56 1.93
N ILE A 159 7.25 -1.94 1.76
CA ILE A 159 6.13 -2.08 2.71
C ILE A 159 5.64 -3.53 2.79
N SER A 160 5.50 -4.18 1.63
CA SER A 160 5.14 -5.60 1.52
C SER A 160 6.15 -6.50 2.22
N TRP A 161 7.45 -6.20 2.11
CA TRP A 161 8.51 -6.92 2.80
C TRP A 161 8.41 -6.77 4.32
N VAL A 162 8.03 -5.59 4.82
CA VAL A 162 7.77 -5.39 6.27
C VAL A 162 6.62 -6.27 6.73
N GLY A 163 5.52 -6.31 5.96
CA GLY A 163 4.38 -7.19 6.25
C GLY A 163 4.76 -8.67 6.26
N GLU A 164 5.53 -9.12 5.27
CA GLU A 164 6.02 -10.50 5.17
C GLU A 164 6.92 -10.86 6.36
N ARG A 165 7.85 -9.99 6.72
CA ARG A 165 8.82 -10.28 7.78
C ARG A 165 8.18 -10.34 9.17
N LEU A 166 6.99 -9.77 9.33
CA LEU A 166 6.14 -9.89 10.51
C LEU A 166 5.17 -11.08 10.44
N GLY A 167 5.12 -11.82 9.32
CA GLY A 167 4.09 -12.84 9.09
C GLY A 167 2.67 -12.25 9.03
N PHE A 168 2.53 -11.00 8.56
CA PHE A 168 1.33 -10.18 8.75
C PHE A 168 0.76 -9.58 7.46
N THR A 169 1.04 -10.21 6.31
CA THR A 169 0.51 -9.77 5.00
C THR A 169 -1.02 -9.82 4.93
N ALA A 170 -1.68 -10.74 5.63
CA ALA A 170 -3.15 -10.79 5.68
C ALA A 170 -3.77 -9.54 6.33
N GLY A 171 -3.10 -8.93 7.31
CA GLY A 171 -3.57 -7.74 8.01
C GLY A 171 -2.98 -6.43 7.49
N MET A 172 -1.90 -6.47 6.71
CA MET A 172 -1.23 -5.29 6.14
C MET A 172 -1.46 -5.14 4.63
N GLY A 173 -1.84 -6.20 3.92
CA GLY A 173 -1.77 -6.23 2.46
C GLY A 173 -0.33 -6.47 1.97
N SER A 174 -0.21 -6.69 0.67
CA SER A 174 1.07 -6.85 -0.03
C SER A 174 0.86 -6.59 -1.52
N ASP A 175 1.67 -5.74 -2.14
CA ASP A 175 1.69 -5.48 -3.57
C ASP A 175 3.00 -4.78 -3.98
N ALA A 176 3.34 -4.82 -5.28
CA ALA A 176 4.38 -3.96 -5.83
C ALA A 176 3.81 -2.64 -6.35
N TRP A 177 2.51 -2.60 -6.65
CA TRP A 177 1.85 -1.44 -7.20
C TRP A 177 1.02 -0.71 -6.14
N THR A 178 1.47 0.51 -5.82
CA THR A 178 0.88 1.38 -4.79
C THR A 178 -0.62 1.60 -4.92
N VAL A 179 -1.14 1.74 -6.14
CA VAL A 179 -2.58 1.93 -6.39
C VAL A 179 -3.37 0.67 -6.02
N ALA A 180 -2.85 -0.52 -6.36
CA ALA A 180 -3.49 -1.78 -6.02
C ALA A 180 -3.49 -2.01 -4.51
N HIS A 181 -2.41 -1.66 -3.82
CA HIS A 181 -2.34 -1.78 -2.37
C HIS A 181 -3.31 -0.81 -1.67
N ALA A 182 -3.43 0.43 -2.12
CA ALA A 182 -4.45 1.36 -1.62
C ALA A 182 -5.87 0.82 -1.82
N ARG A 183 -6.16 0.26 -3.01
CA ARG A 183 -7.45 -0.38 -3.31
C ARG A 183 -7.72 -1.58 -2.41
N TRP A 184 -6.70 -2.38 -2.08
CA TRP A 184 -6.84 -3.48 -1.13
C TRP A 184 -7.31 -2.98 0.24
N PHE A 185 -6.71 -1.92 0.79
CA PHE A 185 -7.19 -1.31 2.04
C PHE A 185 -8.62 -0.80 1.94
N GLN A 186 -8.98 -0.16 0.82
CA GLN A 186 -10.35 0.32 0.58
C GLN A 186 -11.37 -0.83 0.55
N GLN A 187 -11.08 -1.90 -0.18
CA GLN A 187 -11.95 -3.06 -0.31
C GLN A 187 -12.14 -3.81 1.01
N ASN A 188 -11.15 -3.78 1.89
CA ASN A 188 -11.23 -4.38 3.22
C ASN A 188 -11.85 -3.44 4.27
N GLY A 189 -12.28 -2.23 3.90
CA GLY A 189 -12.87 -1.26 4.85
C GLY A 189 -11.85 -0.63 5.80
N ARG A 190 -10.58 -0.56 5.39
CA ARG A 190 -9.44 -0.18 6.24
C ARG A 190 -8.68 1.01 5.67
N TRP A 191 -9.41 1.89 5.01
CA TRP A 191 -8.91 3.12 4.41
C TRP A 191 -9.46 4.35 5.13
N GLY A 192 -8.68 5.43 5.24
CA GLY A 192 -9.18 6.72 5.72
C GLY A 192 -8.16 7.85 5.56
N THR A 193 -8.41 8.95 6.27
CA THR A 193 -7.67 10.22 6.09
C THR A 193 -6.95 10.69 7.35
N THR A 194 -6.99 9.92 8.44
CA THR A 194 -6.37 10.30 9.71
C THR A 194 -5.03 9.60 9.88
N PRO A 195 -3.92 10.33 10.07
CA PRO A 195 -2.62 9.70 10.31
C PRO A 195 -2.63 8.94 11.65
N ARG A 196 -2.10 7.72 11.64
CA ARG A 196 -1.90 6.88 12.82
C ARG A 196 -0.53 6.22 12.75
N PRO A 197 0.22 6.08 13.86
CA PRO A 197 1.44 5.26 13.86
C PRO A 197 1.18 3.87 13.27
N GLY A 198 2.03 3.44 12.35
CA GLY A 198 1.95 2.16 11.63
C GLY A 198 1.01 2.16 10.44
N ALA A 199 0.22 3.22 10.22
CA ALA A 199 -0.59 3.33 9.01
C ALA A 199 0.30 3.38 7.76
N ILE A 200 -0.17 2.79 6.67
CA ILE A 200 0.48 2.89 5.36
C ILE A 200 -0.04 4.16 4.71
N VAL A 201 0.83 5.14 4.50
CA VAL A 201 0.49 6.42 3.87
C VAL A 201 0.76 6.37 2.38
N PHE A 202 -0.18 6.86 1.58
CA PHE A 202 -0.10 6.89 0.12
C PHE A 202 -0.06 8.32 -0.38
N TYR A 203 0.88 8.60 -1.30
CA TYR A 203 1.17 9.97 -1.75
C TYR A 203 0.89 10.16 -3.24
N ALA A 204 0.47 11.38 -3.58
CA ALA A 204 0.40 11.91 -4.94
C ALA A 204 1.10 13.27 -4.98
N TRP A 205 2.24 13.34 -5.66
CA TRP A 205 3.06 14.56 -5.73
C TRP A 205 2.41 15.71 -6.50
N SER A 206 1.34 15.42 -7.24
CA SER A 206 0.48 16.44 -7.86
C SER A 206 -0.46 17.12 -6.86
N GLY A 207 -0.57 16.62 -5.63
CA GLY A 207 -1.60 17.00 -4.66
C GLY A 207 -2.96 16.33 -4.92
N GLY A 208 -3.06 15.46 -5.94
CA GLY A 208 -4.27 14.70 -6.25
C GLY A 208 -4.78 13.88 -5.06
N LYS A 209 -6.09 13.62 -5.02
CA LYS A 209 -6.75 12.89 -3.92
C LYS A 209 -7.44 11.61 -4.39
N ASP A 210 -7.31 11.28 -5.67
CA ASP A 210 -7.81 10.03 -6.22
C ASP A 210 -6.75 8.93 -6.10
N SER A 211 -7.19 7.69 -5.89
CA SER A 211 -6.25 6.56 -5.76
C SER A 211 -5.44 6.30 -7.03
N SER A 212 -5.94 6.71 -8.20
CA SER A 212 -5.19 6.65 -9.47
C SER A 212 -4.00 7.62 -9.53
N ASP A 213 -3.99 8.65 -8.68
CA ASP A 213 -2.92 9.64 -8.63
C ASP A 213 -1.76 9.19 -7.74
N ILE A 214 -1.93 8.10 -6.98
CA ILE A 214 -0.91 7.59 -6.08
C ILE A 214 0.36 7.24 -6.87
N ARG A 215 1.50 7.73 -6.39
CA ARG A 215 2.82 7.48 -6.96
C ARG A 215 3.82 6.89 -5.97
N HIS A 216 3.54 6.99 -4.66
CA HIS A 216 4.48 6.56 -3.63
C HIS A 216 3.77 6.13 -2.36
N VAL A 217 4.48 5.43 -1.50
CA VAL A 217 3.97 4.90 -0.23
C VAL A 217 5.03 4.98 0.87
N GLY A 218 4.58 5.03 2.12
CA GLY A 218 5.43 4.92 3.31
C GLY A 218 4.68 4.33 4.49
N MET A 219 5.38 4.11 5.59
CA MET A 219 4.79 3.76 6.88
C MET A 219 4.89 4.94 7.84
N VAL A 220 3.75 5.40 8.36
CA VAL A 220 3.68 6.51 9.31
C VAL A 220 4.37 6.10 10.60
N ILE A 221 5.35 6.89 11.01
CA ILE A 221 5.96 6.78 12.33
C ILE A 221 5.09 7.51 13.34
N LYS A 222 4.77 8.78 13.05
CA LYS A 222 3.97 9.65 13.91
C LYS A 222 3.37 10.81 13.12
N LYS A 223 2.27 11.36 13.65
CA LYS A 223 1.83 12.73 13.32
C LYS A 223 2.79 13.71 14.00
N VAL A 224 3.27 14.71 13.26
CA VAL A 224 4.14 15.77 13.81
C VAL A 224 3.28 16.95 14.23
N ASP A 225 2.38 17.39 13.34
CA ASP A 225 1.37 18.41 13.58
C ASP A 225 0.15 18.18 12.65
N ASP A 226 -0.79 19.12 12.60
CA ASP A 226 -2.00 19.01 11.76
C ASP A 226 -1.75 18.98 10.26
N THR A 227 -0.58 19.44 9.83
CA THR A 227 -0.18 19.58 8.42
C THR A 227 0.95 18.65 8.02
N THR A 228 1.60 17.97 8.97
CA THR A 228 2.77 17.14 8.68
C THR A 228 2.81 15.81 9.45
N ILE A 229 3.40 14.81 8.78
CA ILE A 229 3.72 13.50 9.36
C ILE A 229 5.20 13.19 9.23
N GLU A 230 5.70 12.29 10.06
CA GLU A 230 6.98 11.61 9.85
C GLU A 230 6.70 10.16 9.41
N ALA A 231 7.34 9.72 8.32
CA ALA A 231 7.18 8.38 7.76
C ALA A 231 8.53 7.77 7.39
N VAL A 232 8.61 6.44 7.43
CA VAL A 232 9.72 5.66 6.83
C VAL A 232 9.28 5.16 5.46
N GLU A 233 10.09 5.44 4.46
CA GLU A 233 9.75 5.25 3.05
C GLU A 233 10.89 4.50 2.34
N GLY A 234 10.56 3.47 1.56
CA GLY A 234 11.48 2.88 0.59
C GLY A 234 11.62 3.76 -0.65
N ASN A 235 12.64 3.52 -1.46
CA ASN A 235 12.88 4.16 -2.77
C ASN A 235 12.82 5.70 -2.74
N THR A 236 13.13 6.32 -1.59
CA THR A 236 13.15 7.78 -1.46
C THR A 236 14.56 8.28 -1.69
N GLY A 237 14.80 8.78 -2.91
CA GLY A 237 16.16 9.05 -3.39
C GLY A 237 17.01 7.78 -3.34
N ASN A 238 16.44 6.70 -3.88
CA ASN A 238 17.07 5.40 -4.10
C ASN A 238 17.53 4.70 -2.80
N ALA A 239 16.89 5.03 -1.67
CA ALA A 239 17.17 4.44 -0.37
C ALA A 239 15.93 4.43 0.55
N VAL A 240 16.01 3.62 1.62
CA VAL A 240 15.07 3.68 2.74
C VAL A 240 15.43 4.90 3.60
N ARG A 241 14.48 5.82 3.77
CA ARG A 241 14.70 7.07 4.51
C ARG A 241 13.53 7.38 5.43
N VAL A 242 13.82 8.13 6.49
CA VAL A 242 12.79 8.82 7.27
C VAL A 242 12.57 10.20 6.65
N LYS A 243 11.32 10.57 6.41
CA LYS A 243 10.93 11.86 5.83
C LYS A 243 9.79 12.48 6.63
N THR A 244 9.86 13.80 6.76
CA THR A 244 8.69 14.62 7.07
C THR A 244 7.97 14.95 5.77
N ARG A 245 6.65 14.75 5.73
CA ARG A 245 5.80 14.97 4.55
C ARG A 245 4.63 15.87 4.89
N SER A 246 4.24 16.71 3.93
CA SER A 246 3.04 17.55 4.04
C SER A 246 1.78 16.70 3.84
N ALA A 247 0.71 17.03 4.55
CA ALA A 247 -0.62 16.49 4.33
C ALA A 247 -1.16 16.79 2.91
N ASP A 248 -0.66 17.85 2.27
CA ASP A 248 -1.05 18.23 0.90
C ASP A 248 -0.65 17.18 -0.14
N ASP A 249 0.42 16.42 0.12
CA ASP A 249 0.89 15.35 -0.78
C ASP A 249 0.14 14.03 -0.54
N ILE A 250 -0.70 13.94 0.49
CA ILE A 250 -1.28 12.67 0.95
C ILE A 250 -2.65 12.44 0.32
N VAL A 251 -2.83 11.27 -0.28
CA VAL A 251 -4.10 10.78 -0.81
C VAL A 251 -4.94 10.16 0.31
N GLY A 252 -4.30 9.35 1.16
CA GLY A 252 -4.93 8.74 2.32
C GLY A 252 -4.05 7.69 2.98
N TYR A 253 -4.67 6.93 3.88
CA TYR A 253 -3.99 5.97 4.75
C TYR A 253 -4.70 4.62 4.72
N GLY A 254 -3.92 3.56 4.52
CA GLY A 254 -4.29 2.20 4.87
C GLY A 254 -4.00 1.92 6.34
N TYR A 255 -4.93 1.26 7.03
CA TYR A 255 -4.78 0.91 8.43
C TYR A 255 -4.53 -0.60 8.56
N PRO A 256 -3.31 -1.09 8.84
CA PRO A 256 -3.06 -2.50 9.12
C PRO A 256 -3.75 -2.99 10.41
N ASP A 257 -4.01 -4.30 10.55
CA ASP A 257 -4.86 -4.87 11.63
C ASP A 257 -4.07 -5.21 12.88
N TYR A 258 -3.28 -4.24 13.33
CA TYR A 258 -2.43 -4.43 14.49
C TYR A 258 -3.25 -4.78 15.73
N ARG A 259 -2.66 -5.55 16.64
CA ARG A 259 -3.19 -5.64 17.99
C ARG A 259 -3.03 -4.30 18.71
N SER A 260 -3.96 -4.04 19.64
CA SER A 260 -3.97 -2.85 20.52
C SER A 260 -2.95 -2.97 21.64
#